data_AF-A0A3D2UTB7-F1
#
_entry.id   AF-A0A3D2UTB7-F1
#
_cell.length_a   1.000
_cell.length_b   1.000
_cell.length_c   1.000
_cell.angle_alpha   90.00
_cell.angle_beta   90.00
_cell.angle_gamma   90.00
#
_symmetry.space_group_name_H-M   'P 1'
#
loop_
_entity.id
_entity.type
_entity.pdbx_description
1 polymer ?
#
loop_
_entity_poly.entity_id
_entity_poly.type
_entity_poly.pdbx_seq_one_letter_code
_entity_poly.pdbx_strand_id
1 'polypeptide(L)'
;SSKQINFVDEAEAFFEELISSIESTEEQIISLEKQNQIWEAMQRLSPRQRAVIVQKYFLEMSEKEMAQESGAAIGTIKWLLNSARQKLRSILSERNEK
;
A
#
# COMPACT_ATOMS: atom_id res chain seq x y z
N SER A 1 -40.55 -18.13 30.28
CA SER A 1 -39.88 -18.80 29.15
C SER A 1 -39.56 -17.90 27.96
N SER A 2 -40.23 -16.78 27.73
CA SER A 2 -40.15 -16.04 26.46
C SER A 2 -38.98 -15.03 26.31
N LYS A 3 -38.10 -14.91 27.31
CA LYS A 3 -37.01 -13.90 27.32
C LYS A 3 -35.67 -14.42 26.79
N GLN A 4 -35.57 -15.73 26.55
CA GLN A 4 -34.34 -16.41 26.13
C GLN A 4 -34.19 -16.49 24.60
N ILE A 5 -35.28 -16.37 23.85
CA ILE A 5 -35.33 -16.56 22.39
C ILE A 5 -34.75 -15.33 21.67
N ASN A 6 -34.98 -14.11 22.16
CA ASN A 6 -34.54 -12.87 21.50
C ASN A 6 -33.02 -12.59 21.62
N PHE A 7 -32.34 -13.11 22.64
CA PHE A 7 -30.92 -12.84 22.87
C PHE A 7 -30.02 -13.63 21.92
N VAL A 8 -30.48 -14.79 21.45
CA VAL A 8 -29.71 -15.65 20.55
C VAL A 8 -29.77 -15.10 19.12
N ASP A 9 -30.93 -14.65 18.65
CA ASP A 9 -31.08 -14.03 17.32
C ASP A 9 -30.26 -12.73 17.17
N GLU A 10 -30.21 -11.89 18.21
CA GLU A 10 -29.43 -10.65 18.20
C GLU A 10 -27.91 -10.92 18.24
N ALA A 11 -27.50 -11.96 18.99
CA ALA A 11 -26.12 -12.40 19.02
C ALA A 11 -25.69 -13.05 17.69
N GLU A 12 -26.56 -13.84 17.04
CA GLU A 12 -26.30 -14.43 15.72
C GLU A 12 -26.17 -13.36 14.64
N ALA A 13 -27.07 -12.37 14.61
CA ALA A 13 -26.98 -11.25 13.67
C ALA A 13 -25.67 -10.46 13.83
N PHE A 14 -25.25 -10.22 15.08
CA PHE A 14 -23.97 -9.57 15.37
C PHE A 14 -22.77 -10.44 14.95
N PHE A 15 -22.85 -11.76 15.14
CA PHE A 15 -21.80 -12.69 14.74
C PHE A 15 -21.64 -12.74 13.22
N GLU A 16 -22.74 -12.74 12.46
CA GLU A 16 -22.73 -12.69 11.00
C GLU A 16 -22.17 -11.36 10.48
N GLU A 17 -22.54 -10.23 11.09
CA GLU A 17 -21.96 -8.94 10.76
C GLU A 17 -20.44 -8.91 11.05
N LEU A 18 -20.03 -9.50 12.17
CA LEU A 18 -18.62 -9.60 12.54
C LEU A 18 -17.84 -10.51 11.58
N ILE A 19 -18.37 -11.69 11.21
CA ILE A 19 -17.75 -12.59 10.24
C ILE A 19 -17.66 -11.91 8.86
N SER A 20 -18.68 -11.16 8.44
CA SER A 20 -18.68 -10.48 7.15
C SER A 20 -17.68 -9.33 7.04
N SER A 21 -17.28 -8.76 8.19
CA SER A 21 -16.31 -7.66 8.27
C SER A 21 -14.89 -8.12 8.58
N ILE A 22 -14.70 -9.37 9.01
CA ILE A 22 -13.38 -9.96 9.24
C ILE A 22 -12.82 -10.45 7.90
N GLU A 23 -11.67 -9.89 7.53
CA GLU A 23 -10.88 -10.40 6.42
C GLU A 23 -10.41 -11.83 6.74
N SER A 24 -10.58 -12.75 5.78
CA SER A 24 -10.14 -14.14 5.90
C SER A 24 -8.64 -14.21 6.20
N THR A 25 -8.19 -15.24 6.93
CA THR A 25 -6.75 -15.48 7.13
C THR A 25 -5.99 -15.56 5.79
N GLU A 26 -6.61 -16.14 4.76
CA GLU A 26 -6.03 -16.20 3.41
C GLU A 26 -5.87 -14.80 2.80
N GLU A 27 -6.88 -13.95 2.94
CA GLU A 27 -6.86 -12.57 2.44
C GLU A 27 -5.80 -11.73 3.16
N GLN A 28 -5.67 -11.89 4.49
CA GLN A 28 -4.63 -11.26 5.29
C GLN A 28 -3.23 -11.68 4.83
N ILE A 29 -3.01 -12.98 4.56
CA ILE A 29 -1.73 -13.49 4.05
C ILE A 29 -1.42 -12.88 2.67
N ILE A 30 -2.38 -12.86 1.76
CA ILE A 30 -2.22 -12.24 0.43
C ILE A 30 -1.85 -10.76 0.56
N SER A 31 -2.47 -10.03 1.50
CA SER A 31 -2.17 -8.63 1.76
C SER A 31 -0.73 -8.44 2.26
N LEU A 32 -0.29 -9.24 3.22
CA LEU A 32 1.08 -9.23 3.74
C LEU A 32 2.12 -9.55 2.65
N GLU A 33 1.84 -10.54 1.80
CA GLU A 33 2.71 -10.88 0.68
C GLU A 33 2.84 -9.72 -0.31
N LYS A 34 1.73 -9.05 -0.67
CA LYS A 34 1.73 -7.86 -1.53
C LYS A 34 2.55 -6.73 -0.91
N GLN A 35 2.40 -6.46 0.39
CA GLN A 35 3.18 -5.45 1.09
C GLN A 35 4.68 -5.77 1.05
N ASN A 36 5.05 -7.03 1.32
CA ASN A 36 6.43 -7.49 1.25
C ASN A 36 7.01 -7.35 -0.16
N GLN A 37 6.23 -7.63 -1.21
CA GLN A 37 6.67 -7.45 -2.60
C GLN A 37 6.97 -5.98 -2.93
N ILE A 38 6.11 -5.06 -2.49
CA ILE A 38 6.31 -3.62 -2.66
C ILE A 38 7.56 -3.16 -1.89
N TRP A 39 7.70 -3.62 -0.64
CA TRP A 39 8.87 -3.31 0.20
C TRP A 39 10.18 -3.73 -0.49
N GLU A 40 10.27 -4.98 -0.94
CA GLU A 40 11.43 -5.50 -1.66
C GLU A 40 11.73 -4.73 -2.95
N ALA A 41 10.69 -4.33 -3.70
CA ALA A 41 10.86 -3.50 -4.89
C ALA A 41 11.41 -2.10 -4.56
N MET A 42 10.93 -1.49 -3.48
CA MET A 42 11.42 -0.20 -2.99
C MET A 42 12.89 -0.27 -2.52
N GLN A 43 13.34 -1.41 -1.98
CA GLN A 43 14.75 -1.60 -1.60
C GLN A 43 15.69 -1.57 -2.82
N ARG A 44 15.22 -1.99 -4.00
CA ARG A 44 16.01 -1.99 -5.25
C ARG A 44 16.10 -0.62 -5.94
N LEU A 45 15.35 0.38 -5.47
CA LEU A 45 15.50 1.76 -5.94
C LEU A 45 16.78 2.40 -5.37
N SER A 46 17.36 3.34 -6.12
CA SER A 46 18.41 4.18 -5.54
C SER A 46 17.83 5.04 -4.40
N PRO A 47 18.65 5.51 -3.43
CA PRO A 47 18.15 6.33 -2.32
C PRO A 47 17.34 7.56 -2.79
N ARG A 48 17.79 8.23 -3.86
CA ARG A 48 17.07 9.37 -4.46
C ARG A 48 15.74 8.98 -5.10
N GLN A 49 15.69 7.86 -5.81
CA GLN A 49 14.44 7.34 -6.41
C GLN A 49 13.44 6.94 -5.34
N ARG A 50 13.88 6.26 -4.28
CA ARG A 50 13.03 5.90 -3.15
C ARG A 50 12.50 7.14 -2.43
N ALA A 51 13.35 8.13 -2.19
CA ALA A 51 12.96 9.39 -1.54
C ALA A 51 11.81 10.09 -2.27
N VAL A 52 11.89 10.23 -3.60
CA VAL A 52 10.82 10.91 -4.35
C VAL A 52 9.50 10.12 -4.36
N ILE A 53 9.54 8.79 -4.28
CA ILE A 53 8.34 7.96 -4.13
C ILE A 53 7.73 8.15 -2.74
N VAL A 54 8.55 8.13 -1.69
CA VAL A 54 8.09 8.39 -0.30
C VAL A 54 7.45 9.76 -0.20
N GLN A 55 8.15 10.80 -0.64
CA GLN A 55 7.64 12.17 -0.62
C GLN A 55 6.31 12.30 -1.38
N LYS A 56 6.20 11.67 -2.57
CA LYS A 56 5.01 11.83 -3.40
C LYS A 56 3.78 11.08 -2.88
N TYR A 57 3.95 9.87 -2.37
CA TYR A 57 2.84 8.97 -2.05
C TYR A 57 2.57 8.80 -0.57
N PHE A 58 3.57 9.00 0.29
CA PHE A 58 3.42 8.87 1.75
C PHE A 58 3.35 10.21 2.46
N LEU A 59 4.07 11.21 1.94
CA LEU A 59 4.03 12.59 2.48
C LEU A 59 3.14 13.52 1.66
N GLU A 60 2.50 13.00 0.61
CA GLU A 60 1.57 13.72 -0.27
C GLU A 60 2.12 15.05 -0.85
N MET A 61 3.45 15.19 -0.94
CA MET A 61 4.08 16.43 -1.39
C MET A 61 3.79 16.71 -2.86
N SER A 62 3.67 17.99 -3.19
CA SER A 62 3.70 18.49 -4.57
C SER A 62 5.12 18.45 -5.13
N GLU A 63 5.26 18.40 -6.46
CA GLU A 63 6.57 18.40 -7.11
C GLU A 63 7.39 19.67 -6.81
N LYS A 64 6.70 20.78 -6.50
CA LYS A 64 7.32 22.04 -6.09
C LYS A 64 7.91 21.95 -4.68
N GLU A 65 7.15 21.41 -3.73
CA GLU A 65 7.65 21.19 -2.36
C GLU A 65 8.82 20.20 -2.35
N MET A 66 8.72 19.12 -3.13
CA MET A 66 9.82 18.15 -3.29
C MET A 66 11.09 18.79 -3.86
N ALA A 67 10.94 19.65 -4.86
CA ALA A 67 12.03 20.39 -5.48
C ALA A 67 12.72 21.32 -4.47
N GLN A 68 11.92 22.04 -3.68
CA GLN A 68 12.40 22.91 -2.62
C GLN A 68 13.14 22.12 -1.53
N GLU A 69 12.53 21.06 -1.00
CA GLU A 69 13.10 20.20 0.05
C GLU A 69 14.42 19.55 -0.40
N SER A 70 14.47 19.10 -1.65
CA SER A 70 15.63 18.39 -2.19
C SER A 70 16.72 19.32 -2.77
N GLY A 71 16.49 20.63 -2.80
CA GLY A 71 17.38 21.59 -3.46
C GLY A 71 17.60 21.33 -4.95
N ALA A 72 16.60 20.78 -5.64
CA ALA A 72 16.69 20.34 -7.03
C ALA A 72 15.67 21.05 -7.93
N ALA A 73 15.90 21.09 -9.23
CA ALA A 73 14.93 21.64 -10.17
C ALA A 73 13.68 20.74 -10.26
N ILE A 74 12.49 21.34 -10.48
CA ILE A 74 11.22 20.60 -10.66
C ILE A 74 11.35 19.57 -11.79
N GLY A 75 12.06 19.89 -12.88
CA GLY A 75 12.31 18.95 -13.98
C GLY A 75 13.09 17.70 -13.53
N THR A 76 14.04 17.86 -12.60
CA THR A 76 14.77 16.74 -11.99
C THR A 76 13.85 15.86 -11.15
N ILE A 77 12.93 16.46 -10.38
CA ILE A 77 11.93 15.71 -9.60
C ILE A 77 11.02 14.89 -10.52
N LYS A 78 10.51 15.49 -11.59
CA LYS A 78 9.69 14.81 -12.60
C LYS A 78 10.42 13.63 -13.24
N TRP A 79 11.68 13.84 -13.63
CA TRP A 79 12.53 12.79 -14.19
C TRP A 79 12.78 11.67 -13.19
N LEU A 80 13.13 12.00 -11.93
CA LEU A 80 13.35 11.01 -10.87
C LEU A 80 12.09 10.19 -10.59
N LEU A 81 10.91 10.83 -10.52
CA LEU A 81 9.63 10.15 -10.32
C LEU A 81 9.32 9.19 -11.46
N ASN A 82 9.50 9.63 -12.71
CA ASN A 82 9.28 8.77 -13.87
C ASN A 82 10.25 7.57 -13.86
N SER A 83 11.54 7.83 -13.68
CA SER A 83 12.57 6.80 -13.60
C SER A 83 12.31 5.79 -12.48
N ALA A 84 11.94 6.25 -11.28
CA ALA A 84 11.59 5.40 -10.14
C ALA A 84 10.36 4.51 -10.44
N ARG A 85 9.30 5.09 -11.01
CA ARG A 85 8.09 4.35 -11.39
C ARG A 85 8.36 3.30 -12.46
N GLN A 86 9.14 3.62 -13.49
CA GLN A 86 9.53 2.64 -14.51
C GLN A 86 10.31 1.47 -13.91
N LYS A 87 11.25 1.76 -13.01
CA LYS A 87 12.03 0.73 -12.31
C LYS A 87 11.14 -0.17 -11.44
N LEU A 88 10.22 0.42 -10.67
CA LEU A 88 9.24 -0.36 -9.89
C LEU A 88 8.37 -1.24 -10.78
N ARG A 89 7.89 -0.72 -11.93
CA ARG A 89 7.12 -1.51 -12.89
C ARG A 89 7.91 -2.71 -13.40
N SER A 90 9.16 -2.52 -13.82
CA SER A 90 10.04 -3.62 -14.27
C SER A 90 10.16 -4.70 -13.20
N ILE A 91 10.52 -4.31 -11.97
CA ILE A 91 10.74 -5.24 -10.86
C ILE A 91 9.48 -6.04 -10.52
N LEU A 92 8.32 -5.37 -10.49
CA LEU A 92 7.05 -6.01 -10.13
C LEU A 92 6.51 -6.88 -11.26
N SER A 93 6.71 -6.48 -12.53
CA SER A 93 6.34 -7.31 -13.69
C SER A 93 7.18 -8.58 -13.79
N GLU A 94 8.50 -8.49 -13.62
CA GLU A 94 9.41 -9.66 -13.63
C GLU A 94 9.06 -10.70 -12.56
N ARG A 95 8.43 -10.27 -11.47
CA ARG A 95 8.02 -11.14 -10.37
C ARG A 95 6.67 -11.81 -10.61
N ASN A 96 5.77 -11.16 -11.34
CA ASN A 96 4.45 -11.73 -11.67
C ASN A 96 4.52 -12.80 -12.77
N GLU A 97 5.61 -12.84 -13.55
CA GLU A 97 5.85 -13.83 -14.61
C GLU A 97 6.53 -15.11 -14.11
N LYS A 98 6.92 -15.18 -12.83
CA LYS A 98 7.56 -16.34 -12.20
C LYS A 98 6.64 -16.99 -11.18
#